data_AF-A0A5J9WE01-F1
#
_entry.id   AF-A0A5J9WE01-F1
#
_cell.length_a   1.000
_cell.length_b   1.000
_cell.length_c   1.000
_cell.angle_alpha   90.00
_cell.angle_beta   90.00
_cell.angle_gamma   90.00
#
_symmetry.space_group_name_H-M   'P 1'
#
loop_
_entity.id
_entity.type
_entity.pdbx_description
1 polymer ?
#
loop_
_entity_poly.entity_id
_entity_poly.type
_entity_poly.pdbx_seq_one_letter_code
_entity_poly.pdbx_strand_id
1 'polypeptide(L)'
;MHWRWGQLLEQSRERERAAGAAGEKGDGGGTDLDPATGEWPSAMDVWKAMYQKTDGTWSVPNGEEILTNLHDVAETEQERIASAAVPLAEHFALVLGRKPNHSRGVGVPAVNQGAQERHRLHAQAEIARQHADNAREHAAALEAEVQRLTQANMQLRDDMQSQREELASQRRTVEAQNADMERLMDQKLEERMNIALARIAAHTISAPNSTSGNTP
;
A
#
# COMPACT_ATOMS: atom_id res chain seq x y z
N MET A 1 61.08 -8.36 19.02
CA MET A 1 60.95 -7.51 17.81
C MET A 1 59.60 -7.68 17.10
N HIS A 2 58.48 -7.81 17.84
CA HIS A 2 57.14 -8.07 17.27
C HIS A 2 56.20 -6.84 17.23
N TRP A 3 56.61 -5.72 17.81
CA TRP A 3 55.75 -4.54 17.99
C TRP A 3 55.79 -3.50 16.85
N ARG A 4 56.69 -3.67 15.86
CA ARG A 4 56.91 -2.67 14.80
C ARG A 4 56.08 -2.92 13.53
N TRP A 5 55.73 -4.18 13.26
CA TRP A 5 54.96 -4.57 12.06
C TRP A 5 53.47 -4.20 12.15
N GLY A 6 52.87 -4.27 13.33
CA GLY A 6 51.48 -3.86 13.54
C GLY A 6 51.23 -2.38 13.24
N GLN A 7 52.14 -1.49 13.65
CA GLN A 7 52.03 -0.05 13.39
C GLN A 7 52.25 0.32 11.92
N LEU A 8 53.05 -0.44 11.19
CA LEU A 8 53.29 -0.23 9.75
C LEU A 8 52.07 -0.64 8.91
N LEU A 9 51.38 -1.72 9.30
CA LEU A 9 50.14 -2.16 8.66
C LEU A 9 48.97 -1.20 8.93
N GLU A 10 48.89 -0.63 10.14
CA GLU A 10 47.88 0.38 10.49
C GLU A 10 48.12 1.70 9.72
N GLN A 11 49.37 2.14 9.59
CA GLN A 11 49.73 3.34 8.80
C GLN A 11 49.49 3.14 7.30
N SER A 12 49.63 1.91 6.79
CA SER A 12 49.34 1.60 5.38
C SER A 12 47.84 1.65 5.10
N ARG A 13 47.00 1.10 5.99
CA ARG A 13 45.53 1.18 5.87
C ARG A 13 44.99 2.60 5.98
N GLU A 14 45.60 3.45 6.80
CA GLU A 14 45.20 4.86 6.89
C GLU A 14 45.55 5.65 5.62
N ARG A 15 46.65 5.31 4.95
CA ARG A 15 47.05 5.91 3.67
C ARG A 15 46.19 5.41 2.50
N GLU A 16 45.76 4.16 2.51
CA GLU A 16 44.79 3.62 1.54
C GLU A 16 43.40 4.24 1.71
N ARG A 17 42.95 4.50 2.95
CA ARG A 17 41.70 5.24 3.19
C ARG A 17 41.76 6.70 2.72
N ALA A 18 42.94 7.33 2.76
CA ALA A 18 43.14 8.68 2.22
C ALA A 18 43.22 8.70 0.68
N ALA A 19 43.76 7.65 0.05
CA ALA A 19 43.88 7.54 -1.40
C ALA A 19 42.58 7.11 -2.10
N GLY A 20 41.74 6.30 -1.44
CA GLY A 20 40.45 5.84 -1.97
C GLY A 20 39.38 6.93 -2.17
N ALA A 21 39.65 8.17 -1.76
CA ALA A 21 38.75 9.31 -1.99
C ALA A 21 39.02 10.04 -3.34
N ALA A 22 40.06 9.66 -4.08
CA ALA A 22 40.44 10.33 -5.33
C ALA A 22 40.96 9.34 -6.37
N GLY A 23 40.07 8.69 -7.11
CA GLY A 23 40.50 7.87 -8.25
C GLY A 23 39.49 6.85 -8.73
N GLU A 24 38.41 7.33 -9.34
CA GLU A 24 37.54 6.51 -10.17
C GLU A 24 38.22 6.19 -11.51
N LYS A 25 37.98 4.96 -12.01
CA LYS A 25 38.30 4.39 -13.34
C LYS A 25 39.64 3.66 -13.51
N GLY A 26 39.49 2.35 -13.69
CA GLY A 26 40.48 1.43 -14.24
C GLY A 26 39.85 0.05 -14.40
N ASP A 27 39.05 -0.11 -15.45
CA ASP A 27 38.56 -1.39 -15.95
C ASP A 27 39.75 -2.31 -16.23
N GLY A 28 39.70 -3.55 -15.73
CA GLY A 28 40.85 -4.44 -15.69
C GLY A 28 40.59 -5.75 -14.98
N GLY A 29 39.53 -6.46 -15.40
CA GLY A 29 39.40 -7.88 -15.13
C GLY A 29 40.52 -8.65 -15.85
N GLY A 30 41.67 -8.79 -15.21
CA GLY A 30 42.79 -9.61 -15.66
C GLY A 30 42.91 -10.85 -14.77
N THR A 31 42.75 -12.01 -15.37
CA THR A 31 42.88 -13.33 -14.74
C THR A 31 44.27 -13.51 -14.10
N ASP A 32 44.30 -13.88 -12.81
CA ASP A 32 45.48 -14.11 -11.96
C ASP A 32 46.40 -15.30 -12.36
N LEU A 33 46.49 -15.66 -13.63
CA LEU A 33 47.42 -16.68 -14.13
C LEU A 33 48.15 -16.16 -15.37
N ASP A 34 49.43 -16.51 -15.51
CA ASP A 34 50.16 -16.27 -16.75
C ASP A 34 49.44 -17.03 -17.89
N PRO A 35 48.87 -16.34 -18.90
CA PRO A 35 48.10 -16.98 -19.96
C PRO A 35 48.94 -17.90 -20.86
N ALA A 36 50.27 -17.84 -20.77
CA ALA A 36 51.17 -18.67 -21.56
C ALA A 36 51.47 -20.05 -20.94
N THR A 37 51.46 -20.14 -19.60
CA THR A 37 51.97 -21.32 -18.87
C THR A 37 50.92 -21.94 -17.94
N GLY A 38 49.91 -21.19 -17.51
CA GLY A 38 48.93 -21.65 -16.51
C GLY A 38 49.52 -21.86 -15.12
N GLU A 39 50.78 -21.49 -14.91
CA GLU A 39 51.47 -21.53 -13.63
C GLU A 39 51.24 -20.22 -12.86
N TRP A 40 51.37 -20.29 -11.53
CA TRP A 40 51.31 -19.08 -10.71
C TRP A 40 52.54 -18.20 -11.00
N PRO A 41 52.36 -16.90 -11.27
CA PRO A 41 53.48 -15.98 -11.44
C PRO A 41 54.37 -16.00 -10.19
N SER A 42 55.69 -15.83 -10.37
CA SER A 42 56.58 -15.73 -9.22
C SER A 42 56.20 -14.52 -8.36
N ALA A 43 56.41 -14.61 -7.05
CA ALA A 43 56.23 -13.48 -6.14
C ALA A 43 57.02 -12.23 -6.61
N MET A 44 58.14 -12.45 -7.29
CA MET A 44 58.97 -11.42 -7.91
C MET A 44 58.27 -10.72 -9.08
N ASP A 45 57.55 -11.49 -9.90
CA ASP A 45 56.82 -10.97 -11.06
C ASP A 45 55.59 -10.18 -10.61
N VAL A 46 54.88 -10.68 -9.60
CA VAL A 46 53.76 -9.96 -8.97
C VAL A 46 54.25 -8.65 -8.33
N TRP A 47 55.37 -8.68 -7.60
CA TRP A 47 55.94 -7.49 -6.99
C TRP A 47 56.32 -6.42 -8.03
N LYS A 48 56.99 -6.83 -9.11
CA LYS A 48 57.32 -5.94 -10.24
C LYS A 48 56.06 -5.37 -10.87
N ALA A 49 55.07 -6.19 -11.20
CA ALA A 49 53.83 -5.74 -11.83
C ALA A 49 53.06 -4.73 -10.96
N MET A 50 53.07 -4.89 -9.64
CA MET A 50 52.36 -4.01 -8.72
C MET A 50 53.07 -2.69 -8.46
N TYR A 51 54.40 -2.70 -8.35
CA TYR A 51 55.15 -1.55 -7.85
C TYR A 51 56.07 -0.91 -8.88
N GLN A 52 56.41 -1.59 -9.98
CA GLN A 52 57.21 -1.02 -11.05
C GLN A 52 56.29 -0.36 -12.09
N LYS A 53 56.54 0.92 -12.38
CA LYS A 53 55.82 1.64 -13.41
C LYS A 53 56.29 1.24 -14.81
N THR A 54 55.51 1.59 -15.82
CA THR A 54 55.85 1.34 -17.23
C THR A 54 57.13 2.04 -17.70
N ASP A 55 57.58 3.07 -16.98
CA ASP A 55 58.84 3.78 -17.21
C ASP A 55 60.06 3.12 -16.52
N GLY A 56 59.85 1.99 -15.82
CA GLY A 56 60.88 1.25 -15.09
C GLY A 56 61.15 1.75 -13.66
N THR A 57 60.55 2.87 -13.26
CA THR A 57 60.72 3.47 -11.93
C THR A 57 59.85 2.77 -10.89
N TRP A 58 60.38 2.59 -9.68
CA TRP A 58 59.62 2.05 -8.56
C TRP A 58 58.66 3.07 -7.97
N SER A 59 57.44 2.64 -7.69
CA SER A 59 56.42 3.43 -6.98
C SER A 59 56.72 3.58 -5.49
N VAL A 60 57.68 2.80 -4.97
CA VAL A 60 58.19 2.87 -3.61
C VAL A 60 59.69 3.20 -3.62
N PRO A 61 60.18 4.05 -2.70
CA PRO A 61 61.59 4.51 -2.70
C PRO A 61 62.63 3.39 -2.60
N ASN A 62 62.30 2.26 -1.94
CA ASN A 62 63.21 1.13 -1.73
C ASN A 62 62.78 -0.11 -2.54
N GLY A 63 62.10 0.09 -3.68
CA GLY A 63 61.49 -1.02 -4.44
C GLY A 63 62.47 -2.07 -4.92
N GLU A 64 63.66 -1.64 -5.33
CA GLU A 64 64.74 -2.53 -5.79
C GLU A 64 65.33 -3.35 -4.63
N GLU A 65 65.62 -2.72 -3.50
CA GLU A 65 66.11 -3.39 -2.29
C GLU A 65 65.11 -4.44 -1.77
N ILE A 66 63.81 -4.11 -1.79
CA ILE A 66 62.76 -5.05 -1.40
C ILE A 66 62.67 -6.22 -2.38
N LEU A 67 62.81 -5.97 -3.68
CA LEU A 67 62.84 -7.03 -4.69
C LEU A 67 64.03 -7.98 -4.47
N THR A 68 65.24 -7.45 -4.19
CA THR A 68 66.41 -8.28 -3.90
C THR A 68 66.21 -9.11 -2.64
N ASN A 69 65.70 -8.52 -1.55
CA ASN A 69 65.40 -9.26 -0.32
C ASN A 69 64.34 -10.35 -0.54
N LEU A 70 63.33 -10.08 -1.37
CA LEU A 70 62.33 -11.09 -1.77
C LEU A 70 62.96 -12.25 -2.52
N HIS A 71 63.93 -11.98 -3.39
CA HIS A 71 64.68 -13.02 -4.10
C HIS A 71 65.48 -13.89 -3.13
N ASP A 72 66.23 -13.26 -2.23
CA ASP A 72 67.09 -13.95 -1.27
C ASP A 72 66.26 -14.82 -0.31
N VAL A 73 65.11 -14.31 0.15
CA VAL A 73 64.18 -15.07 0.98
C VAL A 73 63.55 -16.22 0.19
N ALA A 74 63.20 -16.00 -1.08
CA ALA A 74 62.63 -17.05 -1.91
C ALA A 74 63.61 -18.22 -2.11
N GLU A 75 64.90 -17.94 -2.34
CA GLU A 75 65.95 -18.96 -2.47
C GLU A 75 66.22 -19.66 -1.12
N THR A 76 66.39 -18.91 -0.04
CA THR A 76 66.77 -19.47 1.28
C THR A 76 65.65 -20.26 1.95
N GLU A 77 64.39 -19.93 1.67
CA GLU A 77 63.22 -20.58 2.27
C GLU A 77 62.52 -21.55 1.30
N GLN A 78 63.05 -21.74 0.08
CA GLN A 78 62.43 -22.58 -0.95
C GLN A 78 62.17 -24.01 -0.44
N GLU A 79 63.17 -24.63 0.16
CA GLU A 79 63.06 -25.99 0.69
C GLU A 79 62.04 -26.09 1.84
N ARG A 80 61.94 -25.04 2.68
CA ARG A 80 60.99 -24.99 3.79
C ARG A 80 59.55 -24.78 3.30
N ILE A 81 59.37 -23.97 2.25
CA ILE A 81 58.09 -23.76 1.57
C ILE A 81 57.66 -25.04 0.85
N ALA A 82 58.58 -25.72 0.15
CA ALA A 82 58.32 -26.97 -0.56
C ALA A 82 58.00 -28.13 0.40
N SER A 83 58.58 -28.13 1.60
CA SER A 83 58.34 -29.13 2.65
C SER A 83 57.08 -28.86 3.48
N ALA A 84 56.34 -27.79 3.20
CA ALA A 84 55.11 -27.47 3.92
C ALA A 84 54.04 -28.55 3.68
N ALA A 85 53.40 -29.00 4.77
CA ALA A 85 52.40 -30.08 4.74
C ALA A 85 51.19 -29.80 3.82
N VAL A 86 50.92 -28.52 3.53
CA VAL A 86 49.93 -28.08 2.54
C VAL A 86 50.61 -27.03 1.67
N PRO A 87 50.74 -27.26 0.34
CA PRO A 87 51.27 -26.25 -0.56
C PRO A 87 50.47 -24.94 -0.43
N LEU A 88 51.17 -23.81 -0.42
CA LEU A 88 50.55 -22.49 -0.22
C LEU A 88 49.43 -22.19 -1.25
N ALA A 89 49.58 -22.71 -2.47
CA ALA A 89 48.57 -22.65 -3.53
C ALA A 89 47.26 -23.38 -3.14
N GLU A 90 47.33 -24.51 -2.43
CA GLU A 90 46.14 -25.23 -1.95
C GLU A 90 45.46 -24.46 -0.80
N HIS A 91 46.25 -23.82 0.06
CA HIS A 91 45.73 -22.96 1.12
C HIS A 91 44.95 -21.77 0.55
N PHE A 92 45.49 -21.10 -0.47
CA PHE A 92 44.77 -20.02 -1.15
C PHE A 92 43.59 -20.52 -1.99
N ALA A 93 43.66 -21.71 -2.58
CA ALA A 93 42.50 -22.31 -3.26
C ALA A 93 41.32 -22.56 -2.30
N LEU A 94 41.60 -22.95 -1.05
CA LEU A 94 40.60 -23.09 0.02
C LEU A 94 40.00 -21.74 0.42
N VAL A 95 40.85 -20.72 0.64
CA VAL A 95 40.42 -19.37 1.04
C VAL A 95 39.64 -18.66 -0.08
N LEU A 96 40.05 -18.83 -1.33
CA LEU A 96 39.40 -18.24 -2.51
C LEU A 96 38.19 -19.05 -3.00
N GLY A 97 37.87 -20.18 -2.36
CA GLY A 97 36.67 -20.96 -2.63
C GLY A 97 36.71 -21.75 -3.94
N ARG A 98 37.90 -22.13 -4.43
CA ARG A 98 38.05 -22.96 -5.64
C ARG A 98 37.80 -24.47 -5.40
N LYS A 99 37.61 -24.90 -4.14
CA LYS A 99 37.18 -26.27 -3.82
C LYS A 99 35.65 -26.39 -3.89
N PRO A 100 35.08 -27.34 -4.66
CA PRO A 100 33.62 -27.44 -4.86
C PRO A 100 32.82 -27.67 -3.57
N ASN A 101 33.47 -28.10 -2.49
CA ASN A 101 32.82 -28.38 -1.19
C ASN A 101 33.15 -27.34 -0.10
N HIS A 102 33.78 -26.21 -0.44
CA HIS A 102 33.99 -25.12 0.51
C HIS A 102 32.93 -24.04 0.29
N SER A 103 31.90 -24.08 1.13
CA SER A 103 30.92 -23.00 1.26
C SER A 103 31.64 -21.73 1.75
N ARG A 104 31.99 -20.88 0.78
CA ARG A 104 32.47 -19.52 1.00
C ARG A 104 31.46 -18.82 1.91
N GLY A 105 31.92 -18.30 3.05
CA GLY A 105 31.12 -17.44 3.91
C GLY A 105 30.41 -16.38 3.07
N VAL A 106 29.13 -16.16 3.35
CA VAL A 106 28.19 -15.31 2.60
C VAL A 106 28.90 -14.04 2.10
N GLY A 107 29.25 -14.03 0.81
CA GLY A 107 29.95 -12.90 0.22
C GLY A 107 29.04 -11.67 0.12
N VAL A 108 29.66 -10.48 0.10
CA VAL A 108 29.02 -9.17 -0.15
C VAL A 108 27.93 -9.19 -1.25
N PRO A 109 28.07 -9.94 -2.37
CA PRO A 109 27.02 -10.01 -3.39
C PRO A 109 25.69 -10.59 -2.91
N ALA A 110 25.72 -11.63 -2.04
CA ALA A 110 24.50 -12.25 -1.51
C ALA A 110 23.78 -11.33 -0.51
N VAL A 111 24.54 -10.55 0.26
CA VAL A 111 23.99 -9.50 1.15
C VAL A 111 23.34 -8.38 0.34
N ASN A 112 23.94 -8.02 -0.80
CA ASN A 112 23.42 -6.98 -1.68
C ASN A 112 22.13 -7.42 -2.42
N GLN A 113 22.08 -8.67 -2.87
CA GLN A 113 20.86 -9.26 -3.45
C GLN A 113 19.71 -9.33 -2.43
N GLY A 114 20.02 -9.72 -1.18
CA GLY A 114 19.03 -9.71 -0.09
C GLY A 114 18.53 -8.30 0.26
N ALA A 115 19.38 -7.28 0.17
CA ALA A 115 18.97 -5.88 0.34
C ALA A 115 18.05 -5.41 -0.79
N GLN A 116 18.40 -5.74 -2.04
CA GLN A 116 17.61 -5.37 -3.21
C GLN A 116 16.21 -6.01 -3.21
N GLU A 117 16.09 -7.30 -2.83
CA GLU A 117 14.79 -7.96 -2.76
C GLU A 117 13.92 -7.39 -1.63
N ARG A 118 14.52 -7.02 -0.48
CA ARG A 118 13.78 -6.32 0.58
C ARG A 118 13.22 -4.99 0.10
N HIS A 119 13.99 -4.21 -0.65
CA HIS A 119 13.48 -2.95 -1.23
C HIS A 119 12.34 -3.20 -2.22
N ARG A 120 12.45 -4.22 -3.07
CA ARG A 120 11.39 -4.60 -4.02
C ARG A 120 10.10 -4.99 -3.31
N LEU A 121 10.20 -5.86 -2.30
CA LEU A 121 9.06 -6.29 -1.50
C LEU A 121 8.45 -5.14 -0.71
N HIS A 122 9.27 -4.25 -0.15
CA HIS A 122 8.78 -3.08 0.58
C HIS A 122 8.02 -2.12 -0.35
N ALA A 123 8.52 -1.89 -1.56
CA ALA A 123 7.82 -1.08 -2.56
C ALA A 123 6.46 -1.69 -2.94
N GLN A 124 6.40 -3.01 -3.11
CA GLN A 124 5.13 -3.71 -3.38
C GLN A 124 4.17 -3.65 -2.20
N ALA A 125 4.67 -3.78 -0.97
CA ALA A 125 3.86 -3.69 0.24
C ALA A 125 3.25 -2.29 0.40
N GLU A 126 4.01 -1.22 0.12
CA GLU A 126 3.48 0.15 0.17
C GLU A 126 2.39 0.39 -0.89
N ILE A 127 2.58 -0.10 -2.12
CA ILE A 127 1.54 -0.02 -3.16
C ILE A 127 0.28 -0.77 -2.72
N ALA A 128 0.42 -1.99 -2.22
CA ALA A 128 -0.70 -2.79 -1.74
C ALA A 128 -1.43 -2.13 -0.55
N ARG A 129 -0.67 -1.50 0.34
CA ARG A 129 -1.22 -0.74 1.48
C ARG A 129 -2.01 0.46 1.00
N GLN A 130 -1.47 1.25 0.07
CA GLN A 130 -2.18 2.40 -0.51
C GLN A 130 -3.48 1.96 -1.18
N HIS A 131 -3.47 0.84 -1.93
CA HIS A 131 -4.68 0.30 -2.52
C HIS A 131 -5.72 -0.12 -1.47
N ALA A 132 -5.29 -0.76 -0.38
CA ALA A 132 -6.18 -1.14 0.71
C ALA A 132 -6.78 0.07 1.42
N ASP A 133 -5.99 1.12 1.65
CA ASP A 133 -6.45 2.34 2.30
C ASP A 133 -7.42 3.13 1.40
N ASN A 134 -7.12 3.26 0.10
CA ASN A 134 -8.05 3.85 -0.86
C ASN A 134 -9.38 3.07 -0.94
N ALA A 135 -9.33 1.73 -0.91
CA ALA A 135 -10.53 0.89 -0.91
C ALA A 135 -11.36 1.08 0.37
N ARG A 136 -10.72 1.23 1.53
CA ARG A 136 -11.38 1.53 2.80
C ARG A 136 -12.04 2.90 2.81
N GLU A 137 -11.36 3.92 2.32
CA GLU A 137 -11.94 5.27 2.19
C GLU A 137 -13.16 5.26 1.28
N HIS A 138 -13.08 4.56 0.15
CA HIS A 138 -14.21 4.43 -0.77
C HIS A 138 -15.39 3.67 -0.13
N ALA A 139 -15.13 2.59 0.61
CA ALA A 139 -16.15 1.85 1.33
C ALA A 139 -16.82 2.72 2.42
N ALA A 140 -16.04 3.48 3.19
CA ALA A 140 -16.55 4.38 4.21
C ALA A 140 -17.42 5.50 3.61
N ALA A 141 -17.03 6.06 2.46
CA ALA A 141 -17.83 7.05 1.75
C ALA A 141 -19.16 6.47 1.27
N LEU A 142 -19.16 5.24 0.75
CA LEU A 142 -20.37 4.55 0.33
C LEU A 142 -21.31 4.26 1.52
N GLU A 143 -20.76 3.81 2.66
CA GLU A 143 -21.52 3.60 3.89
C GLU A 143 -22.19 4.89 4.39
N ALA A 144 -21.46 6.00 4.38
CA ALA A 144 -22.01 7.30 4.75
C ALA A 144 -23.17 7.72 3.83
N GLU A 145 -23.05 7.48 2.52
CA GLU A 145 -24.12 7.78 1.56
C GLU A 145 -25.33 6.86 1.75
N VAL A 146 -25.13 5.57 2.02
CA VAL A 146 -26.22 4.63 2.33
C VAL A 146 -26.96 5.07 3.59
N GLN A 147 -26.24 5.49 4.64
CA GLN A 147 -26.86 6.01 5.86
C GLN A 147 -27.68 7.27 5.58
N ARG A 148 -27.13 8.21 4.80
CA ARG A 148 -27.83 9.44 4.40
C ARG A 148 -29.10 9.13 3.62
N LEU A 149 -29.04 8.22 2.64
CA LEU A 149 -30.19 7.78 1.85
C LEU A 149 -31.22 7.02 2.69
N THR A 150 -30.77 6.25 3.68
CA THR A 150 -31.66 5.55 4.60
C THR A 150 -32.45 6.55 5.45
N GLN A 151 -31.77 7.56 6.00
CA GLN A 151 -32.42 8.63 6.76
C GLN A 151 -33.40 9.44 5.91
N ALA A 152 -33.00 9.81 4.69
CA ALA A 152 -33.87 10.51 3.75
C ALA A 152 -35.11 9.68 3.37
N ASN A 153 -34.95 8.36 3.19
CA ASN A 153 -36.09 7.46 2.93
C ASN A 153 -37.03 7.34 4.12
N MET A 154 -36.52 7.31 5.36
CA MET A 154 -37.36 7.33 6.54
C MET A 154 -38.18 8.62 6.60
N GLN A 155 -37.53 9.78 6.43
CA GLN A 155 -38.23 11.06 6.42
C GLN A 155 -39.33 11.11 5.36
N LEU A 156 -39.03 10.67 4.13
CA LEU A 156 -40.02 10.65 3.05
C LEU A 156 -41.22 9.75 3.37
N ARG A 157 -41.00 8.62 4.06
CA ARG A 157 -42.09 7.74 4.49
C ARG A 157 -42.97 8.42 5.54
N ASP A 158 -42.36 9.11 6.50
CA ASP A 158 -43.07 9.85 7.54
C ASP A 158 -43.90 10.98 6.92
N ASP A 159 -43.32 11.76 5.99
CA ASP A 159 -44.01 12.82 5.27
C ASP A 159 -45.21 12.27 4.46
N MET A 160 -45.01 11.16 3.75
CA MET A 160 -46.06 10.49 2.99
C MET A 160 -47.17 9.95 3.89
N GLN A 161 -46.84 9.46 5.08
CA GLN A 161 -47.83 9.03 6.06
C GLN A 161 -48.61 10.22 6.61
N SER A 162 -47.93 11.30 6.98
CA SER A 162 -48.57 12.54 7.43
C SER A 162 -49.55 13.08 6.38
N GLN A 163 -49.15 13.10 5.10
CA GLN A 163 -50.03 13.54 4.01
C GLN A 163 -51.28 12.65 3.88
N ARG A 164 -51.15 11.33 4.03
CA ARG A 164 -52.29 10.40 3.99
C ARG A 164 -53.24 10.63 5.16
N GLU A 165 -52.70 10.85 6.36
CA GLU A 165 -53.50 11.13 7.55
C GLU A 165 -54.25 12.46 7.42
N GLU A 166 -53.60 13.48 6.87
CA GLU A 166 -54.24 14.77 6.60
C GLU A 166 -55.35 14.66 5.55
N LEU A 167 -55.11 13.97 4.43
CA LEU A 167 -56.16 13.71 3.43
C LEU A 167 -57.32 12.91 4.03
N ALA A 168 -57.06 11.93 4.89
CA ALA A 168 -58.10 11.18 5.58
C ALA A 168 -58.90 12.07 6.56
N SER A 169 -58.24 12.99 7.25
CA SER A 169 -58.89 13.97 8.14
C SER A 169 -59.80 14.93 7.38
N GLN A 170 -59.30 15.49 6.27
CA GLN A 170 -60.09 16.35 5.39
C GLN A 170 -61.31 15.60 4.84
N ARG A 171 -61.11 14.36 4.39
CA ARG A 171 -62.20 13.51 3.89
C ARG A 171 -63.28 13.29 4.96
N ARG A 172 -62.92 12.94 6.20
CA ARG A 172 -63.88 12.79 7.31
C ARG A 172 -64.65 14.08 7.58
N THR A 173 -63.97 15.22 7.48
CA THR A 173 -64.58 16.54 7.70
C THR A 173 -65.63 16.84 6.63
N VAL A 174 -65.31 16.59 5.37
CA VAL A 174 -66.25 16.75 4.25
C VAL A 174 -67.42 15.77 4.37
N GLU A 175 -67.17 14.50 4.72
CA GLU A 175 -68.22 13.50 4.94
C GLU A 175 -69.17 13.91 6.08
N ALA A 176 -68.65 14.46 7.18
CA ALA A 176 -69.46 14.97 8.28
C ALA A 176 -70.30 16.18 7.85
N GLN A 177 -69.70 17.15 7.14
CA GLN A 177 -70.42 18.30 6.59
C GLN A 177 -71.53 17.87 5.63
N ASN A 178 -71.28 16.87 4.80
CA ASN A 178 -72.30 16.35 3.87
C ASN A 178 -73.45 15.67 4.63
N ALA A 179 -73.15 14.84 5.64
CA ALA A 179 -74.17 14.19 6.46
C ALA A 179 -75.04 15.21 7.22
N ASP A 180 -74.43 16.29 7.73
CA ASP A 180 -75.18 17.36 8.39
C ASP A 180 -76.04 18.15 7.41
N MET A 181 -75.56 18.37 6.17
CA MET A 181 -76.33 19.01 5.12
C MET A 181 -77.52 18.15 4.68
N GLU A 182 -77.34 16.84 4.53
CA GLU A 182 -78.41 15.88 4.24
C GLU A 182 -79.50 15.93 5.32
N ARG A 183 -79.12 15.86 6.61
CA ARG A 183 -80.08 16.00 7.73
C ARG A 183 -80.85 17.31 7.71
N LEU A 184 -80.18 18.43 7.42
CA LEU A 184 -80.83 19.74 7.35
C LEU A 184 -81.86 19.79 6.20
N MET A 185 -81.53 19.20 5.05
CA MET A 185 -82.46 19.13 3.91
C MET A 185 -83.69 18.29 4.26
N ASP A 186 -83.50 17.14 4.90
CA ASP A 186 -84.59 16.27 5.34
C ASP A 186 -85.50 16.98 6.34
N GLN A 187 -84.93 17.65 7.35
CA GLN A 187 -85.69 18.46 8.30
C GLN A 187 -86.51 19.56 7.62
N LYS A 188 -85.92 20.29 6.65
CA LYS A 188 -86.66 21.31 5.91
C LYS A 188 -87.76 20.74 5.02
N LEU A 189 -87.55 19.57 4.44
CA LEU A 189 -88.56 18.90 3.64
C LEU A 189 -89.74 18.47 4.52
N GLU A 190 -89.45 17.88 5.67
CA GLU A 190 -90.45 17.48 6.67
C GLU A 190 -91.24 18.69 7.19
N GLU A 191 -90.58 19.79 7.52
CA GLU A 191 -91.24 21.03 7.95
C GLU A 191 -92.19 21.57 6.87
N ARG A 192 -91.73 21.64 5.61
CA ARG A 192 -92.57 22.07 4.47
C ARG A 192 -93.77 21.15 4.26
N MET A 193 -93.58 19.84 4.39
CA MET A 193 -94.66 18.86 4.28
C MET A 193 -95.68 19.03 5.40
N ASN A 194 -95.24 19.22 6.64
CA ASN A 194 -96.12 19.46 7.78
C ASN A 194 -96.93 20.75 7.61
N ILE A 195 -96.31 21.83 7.12
CA ILE A 195 -97.03 23.07 6.79
C ILE A 195 -98.08 22.85 5.70
N ALA A 196 -97.74 22.10 4.65
CA ALA A 196 -98.67 21.80 3.56
C ALA A 196 -99.86 20.97 4.04
N LEU A 197 -99.62 19.92 4.84
CA LEU A 197 -100.66 19.10 5.44
C LEU A 197 -101.57 19.92 6.38
N ALA A 198 -101.00 20.78 7.21
CA ALA A 198 -101.77 21.67 8.08
C ALA A 198 -102.68 22.62 7.28
N ARG A 199 -102.19 23.17 6.16
CA ARG A 199 -103.00 24.01 5.25
C ARG A 199 -104.15 23.22 4.61
N ILE A 200 -103.91 21.99 4.18
CA ILE A 200 -104.96 21.11 3.63
C ILE A 200 -106.01 20.82 4.70
N ALA A 201 -105.59 20.43 5.91
CA ALA A 201 -106.49 20.17 7.03
C ALA A 201 -107.36 21.40 7.37
N ALA A 202 -106.75 22.59 7.44
CA ALA A 202 -107.48 23.84 7.66
C ALA A 202 -108.49 24.14 6.54
N HIS A 203 -108.15 23.87 5.28
CA HIS A 203 -109.06 24.05 4.15
C HIS A 203 -110.22 23.05 4.16
N THR A 204 -109.98 21.80 4.56
CA THR A 204 -111.05 20.78 4.71
C THR A 204 -112.00 21.07 5.86
N ILE A 205 -111.53 21.69 6.95
CA ILE A 205 -112.38 22.07 8.10
C ILE A 205 -113.16 23.37 7.80
N SER A 206 -112.65 24.23 6.93
CA SER A 206 -113.27 25.49 6.53
C SER A 206 -114.20 25.39 5.30
N ALA A 207 -114.47 24.18 4.80
CA ALA A 207 -115.46 23.97 3.76
C ALA A 207 -116.87 24.19 4.34
N PRO A 208 -117.65 25.20 3.89
CA PRO A 208 -119.00 25.39 4.38
C PRO A 208 -119.86 24.22 3.93
N ASN A 209 -120.47 23.53 4.89
CA ASN A 209 -121.52 22.55 4.63
C ASN A 209 -122.76 23.30 4.08
N SER A 210 -122.78 23.55 2.77
CA SER A 210 -123.99 23.95 2.07
C SER A 210 -124.88 22.73 1.90
N THR A 211 -125.60 22.39 2.97
CA THR A 211 -126.80 21.54 2.88
C THR A 211 -127.95 22.42 2.41
N SER A 212 -128.32 22.30 1.14
CA SER A 212 -129.64 22.69 0.62
C SER A 212 -130.05 21.52 -0.29
N GLY A 213 -130.85 20.56 0.17
CA GLY A 213 -132.18 20.77 0.73
C GLY A 213 -133.21 20.53 -0.37
N ASN A 214 -133.20 19.33 -0.95
CA ASN A 214 -134.25 18.85 -1.84
C ASN A 214 -135.54 18.62 -1.03
N THR A 215 -136.69 19.10 -1.50
CA THR A 215 -138.03 18.45 -1.56
C THR A 215 -139.13 19.50 -1.80
N PRO A 216 -140.33 19.14 -2.32
CA PRO A 216 -140.66 18.20 -3.39
C PRO A 216 -141.21 18.91 -4.66
#